data_AF-A0A2N0P0U6-F1
#
_entry.id   AF-A0A2N0P0U6-F1
#
_cell.length_a   1.000
_cell.length_b   1.000
_cell.length_c   1.000
_cell.angle_alpha   90.00
_cell.angle_beta   90.00
_cell.angle_gamma   90.00
#
_symmetry.space_group_name_H-M   'P 1'
#
loop_
_entity.id
_entity.type
_entity.pdbx_description
1 polymer ?
#
loop_
_entity_poly.entity_id
_entity_poly.type
_entity_poly.pdbx_seq_one_letter_code
_entity_poly.pdbx_strand_id
1 'polypeptide(L)'
;GRIDQICVHCGAKFWMEEKDHSSNRTFPTFSICCAHGKVLLLPLTEPPSYLLNLYTSSESDAISFRKNIRRYNNVLACTSFGTNIDTFHGQGISNFRIHGQVYHRIGPLLPEEGHQPAFAQLYIYDSVHEIENR
;
A
#
# COMPACT_ATOMS: atom_id res chain seq x y z
N GLY A 1 -19.43 -10.99 3.80
CA GLY A 1 -19.73 -12.43 3.88
C GLY A 1 -18.65 -13.15 4.69
N ARG A 2 -18.80 -14.45 4.95
CA ARG A 2 -17.72 -15.28 5.52
C ARG A 2 -16.70 -15.63 4.43
N ILE A 3 -15.42 -15.66 4.78
CA ILE A 3 -14.31 -16.03 3.88
C ILE A 3 -14.02 -17.53 4.05
N ASP A 4 -14.95 -18.35 3.58
CA ASP A 4 -14.98 -19.80 3.84
C ASP A 4 -14.72 -20.66 2.60
N GLN A 5 -14.61 -20.06 1.42
CA GLN A 5 -14.26 -20.79 0.20
C GLN A 5 -12.75 -20.91 0.09
N ILE A 6 -12.26 -22.08 -0.33
CA ILE A 6 -10.83 -22.37 -0.42
C ILE A 6 -10.51 -22.81 -1.85
N CYS A 7 -9.54 -22.15 -2.48
CA CYS A 7 -9.03 -22.57 -3.76
C CYS A 7 -8.38 -23.96 -3.65
N VAL A 8 -8.85 -24.92 -4.44
CA VAL A 8 -8.35 -26.31 -4.43
C VAL A 8 -6.87 -26.45 -4.86
N HIS A 9 -6.33 -25.45 -5.56
CA HIS A 9 -4.97 -25.51 -6.08
C HIS A 9 -3.92 -24.91 -5.13
N CYS A 10 -4.23 -23.78 -4.48
CA CYS A 10 -3.26 -23.04 -3.67
C CYS A 10 -3.69 -22.77 -2.22
N GLY A 11 -4.91 -23.16 -1.83
CA GLY A 11 -5.41 -22.96 -0.47
C GLY A 11 -5.80 -21.52 -0.11
N ALA A 12 -5.73 -20.58 -1.07
CA ALA A 12 -6.18 -19.20 -0.86
C ALA A 12 -7.68 -19.17 -0.48
N LYS A 13 -8.02 -18.29 0.48
CA LYS A 13 -9.38 -18.14 0.99
C LYS A 13 -10.12 -17.03 0.24
N PHE A 14 -11.39 -17.25 -0.04
CA PHE A 14 -12.25 -16.36 -0.81
C PHE A 14 -13.63 -16.22 -0.20
N TRP A 15 -14.31 -15.13 -0.55
CA TRP A 15 -15.76 -15.03 -0.42
C TRP A 15 -16.43 -15.74 -1.61
N MET A 16 -17.60 -16.35 -1.40
CA MET A 16 -18.35 -17.01 -2.48
C MET A 16 -18.64 -16.08 -3.68
N GLU A 17 -18.80 -14.78 -3.42
CA GLU A 17 -19.09 -13.78 -4.47
C GLU A 17 -17.86 -13.41 -5.31
N GLU A 18 -16.66 -13.86 -4.94
CA GLU A 18 -15.42 -13.69 -5.72
C GLU A 18 -15.15 -14.88 -6.67
N LYS A 19 -16.05 -15.85 -6.72
CA LYS A 19 -15.95 -16.97 -7.66
C LYS A 19 -15.89 -16.45 -9.11
N ASP A 20 -15.31 -17.22 -10.01
CA ASP A 20 -15.35 -16.88 -11.42
C ASP A 20 -16.81 -16.79 -11.91
N HIS A 21 -17.10 -15.83 -12.81
CA HIS A 21 -18.47 -15.61 -13.31
C HIS A 21 -19.09 -16.88 -13.90
N SER A 22 -18.29 -17.70 -14.60
CA SER A 22 -18.70 -18.95 -15.25
C SER A 22 -18.79 -20.14 -14.30
N SER A 23 -18.31 -20.03 -13.05
CA SER A 23 -18.32 -21.15 -12.11
C SER A 23 -19.69 -21.31 -11.43
N ASN A 24 -20.02 -22.53 -10.99
CA ASN A 24 -21.20 -22.75 -10.17
C ASN A 24 -20.91 -22.38 -8.70
N ARG A 25 -21.96 -22.10 -7.91
CA ARG A 25 -21.88 -21.94 -6.45
C ARG A 25 -21.63 -23.25 -5.72
N THR A 26 -22.02 -24.39 -6.31
CA THR A 26 -21.79 -25.72 -5.74
C THR A 26 -20.32 -26.16 -5.84
N PHE A 27 -19.65 -25.77 -6.93
CA PHE A 27 -18.23 -26.04 -7.19
C PHE A 27 -17.57 -24.73 -7.67
N PRO A 28 -17.31 -23.79 -6.75
CA PRO A 28 -16.74 -22.50 -7.12
C PRO A 28 -15.29 -22.66 -7.54
N THR A 29 -14.92 -21.97 -8.62
CA THR A 29 -13.53 -21.86 -9.08
C THR A 29 -13.06 -20.42 -8.92
N PHE A 30 -11.75 -20.25 -8.73
CA PHE A 30 -11.13 -18.95 -8.50
C PHE A 30 -9.85 -18.84 -9.33
N SER A 31 -9.86 -17.92 -10.29
CA SER A 31 -8.70 -17.62 -11.13
C SER A 31 -7.73 -16.61 -10.52
N ILE A 32 -8.22 -15.71 -9.66
CA ILE A 32 -7.46 -14.55 -9.14
C ILE A 32 -6.19 -14.93 -8.37
N CYS A 33 -6.18 -16.05 -7.64
CA CYS A 33 -5.02 -16.44 -6.82
C CYS A 33 -3.89 -17.07 -7.65
N CYS A 34 -4.17 -18.15 -8.38
CA CYS A 34 -3.15 -18.99 -9.00
C CYS A 34 -3.48 -19.33 -10.47
N ALA A 35 -4.42 -18.61 -11.08
CA ALA A 35 -4.92 -18.85 -12.44
C ALA A 35 -5.29 -20.32 -12.68
N HIS A 36 -6.12 -20.89 -11.78
CA HIS A 36 -6.51 -22.31 -11.80
C HIS A 36 -5.32 -23.28 -11.72
N GLY A 37 -4.33 -22.96 -10.89
CA GLY A 37 -3.12 -23.78 -10.69
C GLY A 37 -2.05 -23.61 -11.76
N LYS A 38 -2.23 -22.70 -12.72
CA LYS A 38 -1.20 -22.39 -13.74
C LYS A 38 -0.02 -21.60 -13.18
N VAL A 39 -0.24 -20.88 -12.08
CA VAL A 39 0.80 -20.10 -11.39
C VAL A 39 1.13 -20.79 -10.07
N LEU A 40 2.38 -21.20 -9.91
CA LEU A 40 2.90 -21.66 -8.62
C LEU A 40 3.26 -20.43 -7.78
N LEU A 41 2.48 -20.17 -6.74
CA LEU A 41 2.82 -19.13 -5.76
C LEU A 41 3.84 -19.66 -4.77
N LEU A 42 4.95 -18.96 -4.62
CA LEU A 42 5.91 -19.25 -3.56
C LEU A 42 5.26 -18.97 -2.19
N PRO A 43 5.59 -19.76 -1.15
CA PRO A 43 5.18 -19.45 0.21
C PRO A 43 5.61 -18.03 0.60
N LEU A 44 4.73 -17.32 1.32
CA LEU A 44 5.07 -16.02 1.86
C LEU A 44 6.23 -16.16 2.84
N THR A 45 7.26 -15.33 2.68
CA THR A 45 8.33 -15.22 3.68
C THR A 45 7.76 -14.67 4.97
N GLU A 46 8.20 -15.21 6.10
CA GLU A 46 7.82 -14.65 7.39
C GLU A 46 8.27 -13.19 7.50
N PRO A 47 7.41 -12.29 7.99
CA PRO A 47 7.80 -10.92 8.21
C PRO A 47 8.88 -10.85 9.31
N PRO A 48 9.71 -9.80 9.33
CA PRO A 48 10.62 -9.53 10.44
C PRO A 48 9.91 -9.64 11.80
N SER A 49 10.55 -10.27 12.78
CA SER A 49 9.96 -10.58 14.09
C SER A 49 9.35 -9.38 14.79
N TYR A 50 10.00 -8.22 14.69
CA TYR A 50 9.48 -6.95 15.20
C TYR A 50 8.11 -6.60 14.62
N LEU A 51 7.97 -6.67 13.29
CA LEU A 51 6.70 -6.39 12.63
C LEU A 51 5.66 -7.44 13.00
N LEU A 52 6.04 -8.72 13.03
CA LEU A 52 5.11 -9.79 13.43
C LEU A 52 4.56 -9.53 14.84
N ASN A 53 5.42 -9.19 15.80
CA ASN A 53 5.02 -8.89 17.19
C ASN A 53 4.05 -7.72 17.27
N LEU A 54 4.24 -6.66 16.49
CA LEU A 54 3.28 -5.55 16.44
C LEU A 54 1.87 -6.01 15.98
N TYR A 55 1.79 -7.02 15.11
CA TYR A 55 0.51 -7.58 14.65
C TYR A 55 -0.10 -8.66 15.54
N THR A 56 0.70 -9.37 16.35
CA THR A 56 0.21 -10.57 17.08
C THR A 56 0.28 -10.45 18.59
N SER A 57 1.20 -9.64 19.13
CA SER A 57 1.41 -9.52 20.58
C SER A 57 0.22 -8.87 21.29
N SER A 58 0.04 -9.23 22.56
CA SER A 58 -0.93 -8.63 23.48
C SER A 58 -0.34 -7.46 24.29
N GLU A 59 0.90 -7.05 24.00
CA GLU A 59 1.53 -5.90 24.62
C GLU A 59 0.85 -4.58 24.20
N SER A 60 1.02 -3.55 25.04
CA SER A 60 0.32 -2.27 24.89
C SER A 60 0.70 -1.54 23.61
N ASP A 61 1.95 -1.64 23.17
CA ASP A 61 2.48 -1.09 21.94
C ASP A 61 1.86 -1.76 20.70
N ALA A 62 1.78 -3.09 20.68
CA ALA A 62 1.18 -3.88 19.61
C ALA A 62 -0.33 -3.62 19.51
N ILE A 63 -1.02 -3.51 20.65
CA ILE A 63 -2.44 -3.12 20.70
C ILE A 63 -2.63 -1.69 20.14
N SER A 64 -1.80 -0.74 20.57
CA SER A 64 -1.84 0.63 20.08
C SER A 64 -1.54 0.72 18.59
N PHE A 65 -0.55 -0.04 18.11
CA PHE A 65 -0.19 -0.16 16.71
C PHE A 65 -1.37 -0.65 15.88
N ARG A 66 -1.98 -1.80 16.22
CA ARG A 66 -3.14 -2.33 15.48
C ARG A 66 -4.33 -1.37 15.49
N LYS A 67 -4.55 -0.66 16.61
CA LYS A 67 -5.62 0.35 16.71
C LYS A 67 -5.37 1.54 15.76
N ASN A 68 -4.12 1.93 15.56
CA ASN A 68 -3.74 3.12 14.79
C ASN A 68 -3.05 2.81 13.45
N ILE A 69 -3.02 1.55 13.01
CA ILE A 69 -2.22 1.09 11.86
C ILE A 69 -2.49 1.88 10.57
N ARG A 70 -3.74 2.26 10.33
CA ARG A 70 -4.11 3.09 9.18
C ARG A 70 -3.47 4.48 9.25
N ARG A 71 -3.36 5.07 10.44
CA ARG A 71 -2.68 6.37 10.63
C ARG A 71 -1.19 6.24 10.36
N TYR A 72 -0.53 5.22 10.91
CA TYR A 72 0.88 4.95 10.63
C TYR A 72 1.16 4.76 9.13
N ASN A 73 0.33 3.95 8.45
CA ASN A 73 0.47 3.73 7.02
C ASN A 73 0.20 4.99 6.21
N ASN A 74 -0.78 5.82 6.62
CA ASN A 74 -1.09 7.07 5.94
C ASN A 74 0.03 8.12 6.10
N VAL A 75 0.69 8.18 7.26
CA VAL A 75 1.87 9.04 7.47
C VAL A 75 2.99 8.67 6.50
N LEU A 76 3.14 7.38 6.19
CA LEU A 76 4.14 6.86 5.25
C LEU A 76 3.62 6.75 3.80
N ALA A 77 2.35 7.09 3.54
CA ALA A 77 1.77 7.03 2.20
C ALA A 77 2.22 8.20 1.30
N CYS A 78 2.93 9.19 1.86
CA CYS A 78 3.48 10.29 1.10
C CYS A 78 4.67 9.83 0.26
N THR A 79 4.40 9.58 -1.02
CA THR A 79 5.42 9.48 -2.07
C THR A 79 5.82 10.89 -2.49
N SER A 80 7.10 11.22 -2.36
CA SER A 80 7.66 12.36 -3.11
C SER A 80 8.17 11.85 -4.47
N PHE A 81 8.01 12.65 -5.51
CA PHE A 81 8.53 12.36 -6.84
C PHE A 81 9.53 13.45 -7.23
N GLY A 82 10.72 13.03 -7.66
CA GLY A 82 11.70 13.90 -8.30
C GLY A 82 11.58 13.79 -9.81
N THR A 83 11.49 14.92 -10.51
CA THR A 83 11.53 14.98 -11.97
C THR A 83 12.43 16.12 -12.41
N ASN A 84 13.10 15.98 -13.56
CA ASN A 84 13.62 17.15 -14.25
C ASN A 84 12.41 17.96 -14.72
N ILE A 85 12.22 19.15 -14.15
CA ILE A 85 11.11 20.03 -14.49
C ILE A 85 11.53 20.82 -15.72
N ASP A 86 11.00 20.46 -16.89
CA ASP A 86 11.02 21.35 -18.04
C ASP A 86 9.96 22.44 -17.83
N THR A 87 10.40 23.64 -17.45
CA THR A 87 9.51 24.79 -17.29
C THR A 87 9.05 25.29 -18.66
N PHE A 88 7.75 25.22 -18.95
CA PHE A 88 7.21 25.83 -20.16
C PHE A 88 7.16 27.36 -19.98
N HIS A 89 7.97 28.08 -20.76
CA HIS A 89 7.97 29.55 -20.78
C HIS A 89 6.85 30.10 -21.71
N GLY A 90 5.59 29.87 -21.36
CA GLY A 90 4.42 30.43 -22.06
C GLY A 90 3.58 31.35 -21.17
N GLN A 91 2.85 32.31 -21.75
CA GLN A 91 1.84 33.08 -21.04
C GLN A 91 0.62 32.19 -20.77
N GLY A 92 0.50 31.69 -19.54
CA GLY A 92 -0.59 30.81 -19.08
C GLY A 92 -0.30 30.18 -17.72
N ILE A 93 -1.22 29.37 -17.19
CA ILE A 93 -1.02 28.62 -15.93
C ILE A 93 0.21 27.71 -16.11
N SER A 94 1.20 27.83 -15.22
CA SER A 94 2.39 26.98 -15.20
C SER A 94 2.01 25.50 -15.11
N ASN A 95 2.18 24.78 -16.21
CA ASN A 95 2.03 23.34 -16.25
C ASN A 95 3.43 22.70 -16.26
N PHE A 96 3.64 21.66 -15.45
CA PHE A 96 4.79 20.77 -15.58
C PHE A 96 4.32 19.44 -16.16
N ARG A 97 5.13 18.83 -17.03
CA ARG A 97 4.82 17.56 -17.67
C ARG A 97 5.87 16.53 -17.25
N ILE A 98 5.40 15.37 -16.79
CA ILE A 98 6.27 14.22 -16.46
C ILE A 98 6.17 13.21 -17.60
N HIS A 99 7.31 12.75 -18.11
CA HIS A 99 7.41 11.66 -19.07
C HIS A 99 8.11 10.46 -18.44
N GLY A 100 7.57 9.26 -18.65
CA GLY A 100 8.17 8.00 -18.16
C GLY A 100 7.36 7.32 -17.05
N GLN A 101 7.97 6.32 -16.42
CA GLN A 101 7.36 5.54 -15.35
C GLN A 101 7.68 6.17 -13.98
N VAL A 102 6.65 6.32 -13.13
CA VAL A 102 6.80 6.84 -11.77
C VAL A 102 7.28 5.71 -10.85
N TYR A 103 8.35 5.95 -10.11
CA TYR A 103 8.88 5.02 -9.12
C TYR A 103 8.77 5.59 -7.71
N HIS A 104 8.40 4.74 -6.75
CA HIS A 104 8.45 5.07 -5.33
C HIS A 104 9.89 4.97 -4.83
N ARG A 105 10.53 6.09 -4.48
CA ARG A 105 11.85 6.09 -3.83
C ARG A 105 11.72 6.72 -2.45
N ILE A 106 12.05 5.94 -1.42
CA ILE A 106 12.21 6.45 -0.06
C ILE A 106 13.68 6.83 0.09
N GLY A 107 13.96 8.13 0.15
CA GLY A 107 15.29 8.65 0.44
C GLY A 107 15.60 8.57 1.95
N PRO A 108 16.87 8.75 2.34
CA PRO A 108 17.25 8.89 3.74
C PRO A 108 16.59 10.13 4.36
N LEU A 109 16.33 10.08 5.68
CA LEU A 109 15.69 11.18 6.42
C LEU A 109 16.52 12.47 6.39
N LEU A 110 17.85 12.34 6.31
CA LEU A 110 18.80 13.43 6.22
C LEU A 110 19.64 13.25 4.94
N PRO A 111 19.98 14.34 4.23
CA PRO A 111 20.92 14.25 3.12
C PRO A 111 22.30 13.82 3.62
N GLU A 112 23.02 13.08 2.77
CA GLU A 112 24.44 12.83 3.00
C GLU A 112 25.24 14.13 2.93
N GLU A 113 26.41 14.15 3.57
CA GLU A 113 27.27 15.32 3.64
C GLU A 113 27.63 15.79 2.21
N GLY A 114 27.43 17.09 1.94
CA GLY A 114 27.64 17.69 0.62
C GLY A 114 26.47 17.55 -0.38
N HIS A 115 25.40 16.83 -0.04
CA HIS A 115 24.22 16.72 -0.89
C HIS A 115 23.11 17.70 -0.46
N GLN A 116 22.39 18.25 -1.44
CA GLN A 116 21.20 19.06 -1.17
C GLN A 116 20.07 18.17 -0.60
N PRO A 117 19.31 18.64 0.41
CA PRO A 117 18.11 17.94 0.86
C PRO A 117 17.16 17.67 -0.32
N ALA A 118 16.79 16.42 -0.49
CA ALA A 118 15.79 15.97 -1.46
C ALA A 118 14.74 15.12 -0.74
N PHE A 119 13.52 15.03 -1.28
CA PHE A 119 12.42 14.23 -0.71
C PHE A 119 11.89 14.78 0.63
N ALA A 120 11.26 15.95 0.61
CA ALA A 120 10.55 16.46 1.78
C ALA A 120 9.27 15.64 2.03
N GLN A 121 9.22 14.88 3.12
CA GLN A 121 7.95 14.38 3.67
C GLN A 121 7.26 15.55 4.39
N LEU A 122 6.35 16.24 3.68
CA LEU A 122 5.47 17.24 4.28
C LEU A 122 4.33 16.52 5.01
N TYR A 123 4.45 16.40 6.34
CA TYR A 123 3.34 15.98 7.19
C TYR A 123 2.49 17.21 7.54
N ILE A 124 1.37 17.38 6.82
CA ILE A 124 0.40 18.41 7.15
C ILE A 124 -0.58 17.81 8.16
N TYR A 125 -0.50 18.29 9.41
CA TYR A 125 -1.42 17.94 10.49
C TYR A 125 -2.34 19.14 10.76
N ASP A 126 -3.52 19.14 10.14
CA ASP A 126 -4.56 20.12 10.44
C ASP A 126 -5.65 19.45 11.28
N SER A 127 -5.52 19.52 12.60
CA SER A 127 -6.50 18.96 13.52
C SER A 127 -7.75 19.83 13.70
N VAL A 128 -7.74 21.08 13.25
CA VAL A 128 -8.81 22.04 13.55
C VAL A 128 -9.81 22.10 12.40
N HIS A 129 -9.35 22.04 11.14
CA HIS A 129 -10.22 22.15 9.97
C HIS A 129 -11.10 20.91 9.71
N GLU A 130 -10.67 19.71 10.12
CA GLU A 130 -11.49 18.48 10.02
C GLU A 130 -12.63 18.41 11.05
N ILE A 131 -12.54 19.16 12.15
CA ILE A 131 -13.58 19.19 13.20
C ILE A 131 -14.71 20.16 12.81
N GLU A 132 -14.39 21.26 12.13
CA GLU A 132 -15.36 22.29 11.72
C GLU A 132 -16.20 21.89 10.50
N ASN A 133 -15.73 20.95 9.67
CA ASN A 133 -16.41 20.50 8.45
C ASN A 133 -17.04 19.10 8.57
N ARG A 134 -17.48 18.71 9.77
CA ARG A 134 -18.17 17.44 10.01
C ARG A 134 -19.68 17.58 10.05
#